data_AF-A0A9D2QKD8-F1
#
_entry.id   AF-A0A9D2QKD8-F1
#
_cell.length_a   1.000
_cell.length_b   1.000
_cell.length_c   1.000
_cell.angle_alpha   90.00
_cell.angle_beta   90.00
_cell.angle_gamma   90.00
#
_symmetry.space_group_name_H-M   'P 1'
#
loop_
_entity.id
_entity.type
_entity.pdbx_description
1 polymer ?
#
loop_
_entity_poly.entity_id
_entity_poly.type
_entity_poly.pdbx_seq_one_letter_code
_entity_poly.pdbx_strand_id
1 'polypeptide(L)'
;MKRTSKTEEVPEGSGEARSDSKAGHPLSRRKNVLRGAAFIVCVLFLLAAVLFWRLSGQGREGEPVSVPQEAVMAGTAGEGAYFLLSAMEDAQEQIQVESCMALSDGENFSLSGTAQRIPANDDGRFYLFALEVYEESIPEGEEPIAQTEAARNFTLTAAINEYQADSHLYDKFVVAVKQNGRYLAVSTPHYITNPEAIADYTAAFPDVDSIKGLLVDSQKLGTTELDELGVKHAVYNVPLSRLLGPTTDKNYPTITYTYNGKDYKLNGRVVSEYDYAFSTLTEKGIVTTAILLNDKSEDYPQMIHPLS
;
A
#
# COMPACT_ATOMS: atom_id res chain seq x y z
N MET A 1 -29.26 -27.81 1.71
CA MET A 1 -30.59 -27.98 1.06
C MET A 1 -30.44 -27.46 -0.36
N LYS A 2 -30.40 -28.35 -1.36
CA LYS A 2 -30.11 -28.03 -2.77
C LYS A 2 -31.26 -27.21 -3.38
N ARG A 3 -30.95 -26.10 -4.05
CA ARG A 3 -31.83 -25.52 -5.08
C ARG A 3 -31.02 -25.18 -6.33
N THR A 4 -31.54 -25.71 -7.42
CA THR A 4 -31.13 -25.66 -8.82
C THR A 4 -31.33 -24.26 -9.41
N SER A 5 -30.31 -23.70 -10.08
CA SER A 5 -30.48 -22.56 -10.97
C SER A 5 -30.98 -23.04 -12.34
N LYS A 6 -31.94 -22.31 -12.91
CA LYS A 6 -32.44 -22.49 -14.26
C LYS A 6 -31.85 -21.37 -15.10
N THR A 7 -31.08 -21.75 -16.12
CA THR A 7 -30.49 -20.88 -17.14
C THR A 7 -31.59 -20.32 -18.04
N GLU A 8 -31.53 -19.03 -18.33
CA GLU A 8 -32.30 -18.42 -19.43
C GLU A 8 -31.38 -17.47 -20.22
N GLU A 9 -31.32 -17.71 -21.53
CA GLU A 9 -30.48 -17.03 -22.52
C GLU A 9 -31.04 -15.64 -22.87
N VAL A 10 -30.17 -14.67 -23.14
CA VAL A 10 -30.51 -13.36 -23.73
C VAL A 10 -29.91 -13.28 -25.13
N PRO A 11 -30.67 -12.89 -26.18
CA PRO A 11 -30.16 -12.81 -27.55
C PRO A 11 -29.45 -11.48 -27.86
N GLU A 12 -28.51 -11.57 -28.80
CA GLU A 12 -27.69 -10.50 -29.37
C GLU A 12 -28.50 -9.38 -30.05
N GLY A 13 -27.96 -8.15 -30.00
CA GLY A 13 -28.54 -6.99 -30.68
C GLY A 13 -27.61 -5.76 -30.79
N SER A 14 -26.72 -5.83 -31.79
CA SER A 14 -26.13 -4.78 -32.66
C SER A 14 -26.15 -3.26 -32.32
N GLY A 15 -24.97 -2.64 -32.51
CA GLY A 15 -24.77 -1.30 -33.12
C GLY A 15 -24.91 -0.10 -32.18
N GLU A 16 -24.12 0.97 -32.22
CA GLU A 16 -23.23 1.50 -33.24
C GLU A 16 -22.36 2.61 -32.62
N ALA A 17 -21.15 2.78 -33.16
CA ALA A 17 -20.15 3.76 -32.73
C ALA A 17 -20.53 5.22 -33.05
N ARG A 18 -20.08 6.15 -32.20
CA ARG A 18 -19.83 7.54 -32.62
C ARG A 18 -18.52 8.08 -32.04
N SER A 19 -17.66 8.47 -32.97
CA SER A 19 -16.46 9.27 -32.81
C SER A 19 -16.83 10.76 -32.67
N ASP A 20 -16.06 11.49 -31.85
CA ASP A 20 -15.08 12.49 -32.31
C ASP A 20 -14.86 13.67 -31.34
N SER A 21 -13.61 13.75 -30.89
CA SER A 21 -12.75 14.95 -30.81
C SER A 21 -13.03 16.04 -29.76
N LYS A 22 -12.04 16.24 -28.88
CA LYS A 22 -11.31 17.53 -28.76
C LYS A 22 -9.98 17.36 -27.99
N ALA A 23 -8.88 17.72 -28.67
CA ALA A 23 -7.58 18.07 -28.09
C ALA A 23 -7.75 19.19 -27.02
N GLY A 24 -6.91 19.40 -26.01
CA GLY A 24 -5.55 18.98 -25.70
C GLY A 24 -4.86 20.18 -25.02
N HIS A 25 -4.29 20.00 -23.82
CA HIS A 25 -3.04 20.67 -23.37
C HIS A 25 -2.59 20.12 -21.99
N PRO A 26 -1.28 19.91 -21.76
CA PRO A 26 -0.76 19.14 -20.64
C PRO A 26 -0.43 20.04 -19.44
N LEU A 27 -0.86 19.64 -18.24
CA LEU A 27 -0.40 20.28 -17.00
C LEU A 27 0.85 19.60 -16.47
N SER A 28 1.85 20.45 -16.29
CA SER A 28 3.25 20.15 -16.02
C SER A 28 3.50 19.45 -14.68
N ARG A 29 4.24 18.37 -14.80
CA ARG A 29 5.11 17.68 -13.83
C ARG A 29 6.06 18.66 -13.10
N ARG A 30 5.68 19.21 -11.93
CA ARG A 30 6.59 19.85 -10.95
C ARG A 30 5.98 19.86 -9.54
N LYS A 31 6.11 18.76 -8.78
CA LYS A 31 5.90 18.79 -7.30
C LYS A 31 6.96 18.04 -6.47
N ASN A 32 7.88 17.29 -7.07
CA ASN A 32 8.87 16.51 -6.30
C ASN A 32 10.25 17.19 -6.14
N VAL A 33 10.51 18.31 -6.80
CA VAL A 33 11.83 18.99 -6.74
C VAL A 33 11.99 19.80 -5.45
N LEU A 34 10.90 20.22 -4.79
CA LEU A 34 10.98 21.16 -3.67
C LEU A 34 11.32 20.49 -2.32
N ARG A 35 11.02 19.20 -2.15
CA ARG A 35 11.31 18.45 -0.91
C ARG A 35 12.76 17.95 -0.85
N GLY A 36 13.32 17.53 -1.99
CA GLY A 36 14.76 17.21 -2.08
C GLY A 36 15.65 18.44 -1.92
N ALA A 37 15.23 19.60 -2.44
CA ALA A 37 15.98 20.85 -2.29
C ALA A 37 16.12 21.31 -0.83
N ALA A 38 15.10 21.13 0.01
CA ALA A 38 15.15 21.54 1.42
C ALA A 38 16.15 20.69 2.24
N PHE A 39 16.24 19.39 1.96
CA PHE A 39 17.20 18.50 2.61
C PHE A 39 18.64 18.80 2.14
N ILE A 40 18.83 19.05 0.85
CA ILE A 40 20.12 19.42 0.26
C ILE A 40 20.62 20.77 0.83
N VAL A 41 19.73 21.74 1.05
CA VAL A 41 20.10 23.04 1.64
C VAL A 41 20.54 22.90 3.10
N CYS A 42 19.89 22.05 3.91
CA CYS A 42 20.31 21.80 5.30
C CYS A 42 21.67 21.10 5.39
N VAL A 43 21.95 20.12 4.55
CA VAL A 43 23.24 19.41 4.52
C VAL A 43 24.36 20.32 4.00
N LEU A 44 24.09 21.14 2.98
CA LEU A 44 25.04 22.16 2.50
C LEU A 44 25.32 23.25 3.56
N PHE A 45 24.33 23.63 4.37
CA PHE A 45 24.53 24.59 5.47
C PHE A 45 25.43 24.02 6.57
N LEU A 46 25.27 22.74 6.90
CA LEU A 46 26.13 22.05 7.87
C LEU A 46 27.57 21.90 7.35
N LEU A 47 27.73 21.58 6.05
CA LEU A 47 29.05 21.53 5.40
C LEU A 47 29.72 22.90 5.34
N ALA A 48 28.97 23.97 5.04
CA ALA A 48 29.47 25.33 5.01
C ALA A 48 29.90 25.82 6.41
N ALA A 49 29.20 25.44 7.48
CA ALA A 49 29.61 25.76 8.85
C ALA A 49 30.93 25.07 9.24
N VAL A 50 31.15 23.82 8.80
CA VAL A 50 32.40 23.07 9.02
C VAL A 50 33.56 23.66 8.20
N LEU A 51 33.31 24.03 6.94
CA LEU A 51 34.28 24.71 6.07
C LEU A 51 34.63 26.11 6.59
N PHE A 52 33.64 26.86 7.10
CA PHE A 52 33.86 28.18 7.69
C PHE A 52 34.68 28.08 8.98
N TRP A 53 34.45 27.07 9.82
CA TRP A 53 35.30 26.77 10.99
C TRP A 53 36.73 26.40 10.58
N ARG A 54 36.90 25.61 9.51
CA ARG A 54 38.23 25.26 8.97
C ARG A 54 38.98 26.47 8.39
N LEU A 55 38.28 27.41 7.75
CA LEU A 55 38.88 28.58 7.11
C LEU A 55 39.16 29.73 8.09
N SER A 56 38.39 29.84 9.18
CA SER A 56 38.60 30.89 10.20
C SER A 56 39.61 30.51 11.29
N GLY A 57 40.08 29.26 11.31
CA GLY A 57 41.13 28.77 12.20
C GLY A 57 42.56 29.06 11.69
N GLN A 58 42.91 30.32 11.46
CA GLN A 58 44.31 30.72 11.28
C GLN A 58 44.64 31.93 12.16
N GLY A 59 45.26 31.66 13.31
CA GLY A 59 45.76 32.73 14.18
C GLY A 59 46.06 32.31 15.61
N ARG A 60 46.92 31.30 15.82
CA ARG A 60 47.93 31.26 16.90
C ARG A 60 48.74 29.96 16.83
N GLU A 61 50.03 30.11 16.61
CA GLU A 61 51.01 29.02 16.56
C GLU A 61 51.13 28.31 17.90
N GLY A 62 51.23 26.98 17.84
CA GLY A 62 51.83 26.16 18.89
C GLY A 62 50.88 25.33 19.74
N GLU A 63 50.17 24.38 19.14
CA GLU A 63 49.86 23.08 19.77
C GLU A 63 49.42 22.07 18.67
N PRO A 64 49.81 20.79 18.73
CA PRO A 64 49.34 19.81 17.77
C PRO A 64 47.85 19.53 18.02
N VAL A 65 46.97 20.14 17.23
CA VAL A 65 45.54 19.85 17.26
C VAL A 65 45.33 18.45 16.69
N SER A 66 45.09 17.48 17.57
CA SER A 66 44.56 16.17 17.19
C SER A 66 43.17 16.39 16.59
N VAL A 67 43.01 16.05 15.32
CA VAL A 67 41.69 15.99 14.69
C VAL A 67 40.88 14.97 15.49
N PRO A 68 39.71 15.34 16.06
CA PRO A 68 38.88 14.38 16.77
C PRO A 68 38.53 13.25 15.82
N GLN A 69 38.78 12.00 16.22
CA GLN A 69 38.51 10.82 15.42
C GLN A 69 37.04 10.79 14.95
N GLU A 70 36.13 11.35 15.76
CA GLU A 70 34.71 11.53 15.44
C GLU A 70 34.44 12.42 14.22
N ALA A 71 35.25 13.47 13.97
CA ALA A 71 35.09 14.35 12.82
C ALA A 71 35.59 13.71 11.51
N VAL A 72 36.59 12.82 11.61
CA VAL A 72 37.04 12.00 10.46
C VAL A 72 36.00 10.91 10.18
N MET A 73 35.45 10.27 11.21
CA MET A 73 34.42 9.25 11.10
C MET A 73 33.08 9.80 10.57
N ALA A 74 32.71 11.04 10.91
CA ALA A 74 31.51 11.68 10.37
C ALA A 74 31.67 12.05 8.89
N GLY A 75 32.87 12.47 8.47
CA GLY A 75 33.19 12.74 7.06
C GLY A 75 33.17 11.48 6.20
N THR A 76 33.76 10.38 6.68
CA THR A 76 33.76 9.10 5.98
C THR A 76 32.39 8.43 5.98
N ALA A 77 31.59 8.58 7.05
CA ALA A 77 30.21 8.09 7.11
C ALA A 77 29.30 8.85 6.12
N GLY A 78 29.49 10.16 5.96
CA GLY A 78 28.72 10.97 5.02
C GLY A 78 29.02 10.66 3.55
N GLU A 79 30.29 10.49 3.20
CA GLU A 79 30.70 10.07 1.84
C GLU A 79 30.24 8.64 1.54
N GLY A 80 30.32 7.73 2.53
CA GLY A 80 29.82 6.36 2.39
C GLY A 80 28.31 6.29 2.19
N ALA A 81 27.53 7.09 2.91
CA ALA A 81 26.07 7.13 2.74
C ALA A 81 25.65 7.66 1.35
N TYR A 82 26.34 8.69 0.85
CA TYR A 82 26.06 9.23 -0.50
C TYR A 82 26.43 8.25 -1.61
N PHE A 83 27.57 7.55 -1.46
CA PHE A 83 27.98 6.51 -2.40
C PHE A 83 27.02 5.33 -2.41
N LEU A 84 26.53 4.90 -1.24
CA LEU A 84 25.53 3.84 -1.16
C LEU A 84 24.20 4.26 -1.78
N LEU A 85 23.74 5.50 -1.54
CA LEU A 85 22.49 5.98 -2.13
C LEU A 85 22.58 6.07 -3.66
N SER A 86 23.68 6.59 -4.19
CA SER A 86 23.92 6.61 -5.65
C SER A 86 24.04 5.22 -6.25
N ALA A 87 24.72 4.28 -5.57
CA ALA A 87 24.79 2.89 -6.01
C ALA A 87 23.43 2.19 -6.00
N MET A 88 22.54 2.53 -5.06
CA MET A 88 21.17 2.05 -5.03
C MET A 88 20.35 2.59 -6.19
N GLU A 89 20.39 3.90 -6.45
CA GLU A 89 19.68 4.53 -7.56
C GLU A 89 20.14 3.93 -8.90
N ASP A 90 21.45 3.79 -9.12
CA ASP A 90 22.02 3.18 -10.32
C ASP A 90 21.62 1.70 -10.47
N ALA A 91 21.48 0.96 -9.36
CA ALA A 91 21.06 -0.44 -9.38
C ALA A 91 19.54 -0.58 -9.64
N GLN A 92 18.74 0.34 -9.09
CA GLN A 92 17.29 0.41 -9.33
C GLN A 92 16.96 0.66 -10.80
N GLU A 93 17.79 1.42 -11.52
CA GLU A 93 17.62 1.58 -12.97
C GLU A 93 17.92 0.29 -13.77
N GLN A 94 18.63 -0.68 -13.16
CA GLN A 94 19.05 -1.91 -13.83
C GLN A 94 18.05 -3.05 -13.65
N ILE A 95 17.26 -3.05 -12.57
CA ILE A 95 16.24 -4.05 -12.29
C ILE A 95 14.86 -3.50 -12.63
N GLN A 96 14.19 -4.15 -13.57
CA GLN A 96 12.80 -3.89 -13.89
C GLN A 96 11.95 -5.07 -13.41
N VAL A 97 11.10 -4.83 -12.41
CA VAL A 97 10.08 -5.82 -12.02
C VAL A 97 8.94 -5.72 -13.03
N GLU A 98 8.52 -6.87 -13.54
CA GLU A 98 7.52 -6.98 -14.61
C GLU A 98 6.17 -7.42 -14.05
N SER A 99 6.17 -8.24 -13.00
CA SER A 99 4.97 -8.77 -12.38
C SER A 99 5.20 -9.04 -10.89
N CYS A 100 4.17 -8.78 -10.08
CA CYS A 100 4.06 -9.24 -8.71
C CYS A 100 2.60 -9.66 -8.49
N MET A 101 2.35 -10.97 -8.47
CA MET A 101 1.01 -11.54 -8.50
C MET A 101 0.87 -12.77 -7.61
N ALA A 102 -0.27 -12.89 -6.93
CA ALA A 102 -0.70 -14.12 -6.30
C ALA A 102 -0.85 -15.23 -7.36
N LEU A 103 -0.38 -16.42 -7.03
CA LEU A 103 -0.43 -17.60 -7.86
C LEU A 103 -1.81 -18.28 -7.76
N SER A 104 -2.11 -19.14 -8.74
CA SER A 104 -3.38 -19.89 -8.78
C SER A 104 -3.53 -20.93 -7.69
N ASP A 105 -2.49 -21.18 -6.89
CA ASP A 105 -2.57 -22.08 -5.72
C ASP A 105 -3.28 -21.42 -4.53
N GLY A 106 -3.43 -20.09 -4.54
CA GLY A 106 -4.04 -19.33 -3.45
C GLY A 106 -3.17 -19.18 -2.20
N GLU A 107 -1.94 -19.72 -2.21
CA GLU A 107 -1.07 -19.77 -1.03
C GLU A 107 0.20 -18.94 -1.23
N ASN A 108 0.67 -18.82 -2.47
CA ASN A 108 1.93 -18.18 -2.81
C ASN A 108 1.72 -17.03 -3.78
N PHE A 109 2.69 -16.11 -3.81
CA PHE A 109 2.80 -15.10 -4.85
C PHE A 109 4.16 -15.20 -5.53
N SER A 110 4.25 -14.64 -6.73
CA SER A 110 5.48 -14.60 -7.51
C SER A 110 5.79 -13.20 -7.97
N LEU A 111 7.05 -12.81 -7.81
CA LEU A 111 7.64 -11.60 -8.35
C LEU A 111 8.63 -11.99 -9.45
N SER A 112 8.38 -11.52 -10.66
CA SER A 112 9.27 -11.71 -11.81
C SER A 112 9.78 -10.37 -12.33
N GLY A 113 11.00 -10.40 -12.84
CA GLY A 113 11.63 -9.21 -13.37
C GLY A 113 12.83 -9.53 -14.25
N THR A 114 13.35 -8.46 -14.84
CA THR A 114 14.51 -8.49 -15.71
C THR A 114 15.61 -7.56 -15.22
N ALA A 115 16.85 -8.00 -15.37
CA ALA A 115 18.04 -7.24 -15.03
C ALA A 115 18.79 -6.89 -16.31
N GLN A 116 18.87 -5.59 -16.66
CA GLN A 116 19.67 -5.12 -17.79
C GLN A 116 21.14 -5.50 -17.62
N ARG A 117 21.62 -5.34 -16.38
CA ARG A 117 22.89 -5.81 -15.87
C ARG A 117 22.66 -6.32 -14.46
N ILE A 118 23.27 -7.45 -14.12
CA ILE A 118 23.20 -7.98 -12.75
C ILE A 118 24.01 -7.03 -11.86
N PRO A 119 23.41 -6.38 -10.84
CA PRO A 119 24.13 -5.55 -9.89
C PRO A 119 25.26 -6.34 -9.20
N ALA A 120 26.28 -5.64 -8.72
CA ALA A 120 27.33 -6.29 -7.95
C ALA A 120 26.71 -7.05 -6.75
N ASN A 121 27.11 -8.29 -6.57
CA ASN A 121 26.66 -9.12 -5.46
C ASN A 121 27.82 -9.99 -4.95
N ASP A 122 27.81 -10.28 -3.65
CA ASP A 122 28.86 -11.06 -3.00
C ASP A 122 28.71 -12.56 -3.25
N ASP A 123 27.46 -13.03 -3.39
CA ASP A 123 27.07 -14.44 -3.36
C ASP A 123 26.28 -14.91 -4.58
N GLY A 124 26.14 -14.06 -5.60
CA GLY A 124 25.48 -14.45 -6.85
C GLY A 124 23.96 -14.57 -6.78
N ARG A 125 23.29 -14.01 -5.76
CA ARG A 125 21.84 -14.16 -5.56
C ARG A 125 21.05 -12.87 -5.58
N PHE A 126 19.75 -13.02 -5.87
CA PHE A 126 18.71 -12.04 -5.59
C PHE A 126 17.86 -12.49 -4.41
N TYR A 127 17.48 -11.53 -3.59
CA TYR A 127 16.72 -11.71 -2.37
C TYR A 127 15.41 -10.93 -2.45
N LEU A 128 14.33 -11.51 -1.94
CA LEU A 128 13.06 -10.83 -1.78
C LEU A 128 12.89 -10.43 -0.33
N PHE A 129 12.63 -9.15 -0.10
CA PHE A 129 12.25 -8.64 1.21
C PHE A 129 10.80 -8.16 1.18
N ALA A 130 10.06 -8.49 2.23
CA ALA A 130 8.81 -7.86 2.57
C ALA A 130 9.10 -6.75 3.59
N LEU A 131 8.63 -5.54 3.30
CA LEU A 131 8.79 -4.37 4.14
C LEU A 131 7.42 -3.83 4.53
N GLU A 132 7.37 -3.20 5.69
CA GLU A 132 6.19 -2.44 6.08
C GLU A 132 6.02 -1.22 5.16
N VAL A 133 4.76 -0.80 4.97
CA VAL A 133 4.45 0.28 4.02
C VAL A 133 5.20 1.58 4.36
N TYR A 134 5.45 1.84 5.65
CA TYR A 134 6.17 3.01 6.13
C TYR A 134 7.70 2.90 6.07
N GLU A 135 8.28 1.71 5.84
CA GLU A 135 9.73 1.51 5.88
C GLU A 135 10.43 1.98 4.60
N GLU A 136 11.38 2.89 4.68
CA GLU A 136 12.04 3.41 3.47
C GLU A 136 13.22 2.55 2.99
N SER A 137 13.70 1.62 3.83
CA SER A 137 14.87 0.78 3.55
C SER A 137 14.79 -0.54 4.33
N ILE A 138 15.57 -1.53 3.91
CA ILE A 138 15.64 -2.84 4.58
C ILE A 138 16.27 -2.65 5.98
N PRO A 139 15.56 -3.00 7.07
CA PRO A 139 16.10 -2.91 8.42
C PRO A 139 17.37 -3.77 8.61
N GLU A 140 18.23 -3.36 9.53
CA GLU A 140 19.42 -4.14 9.86
C GLU A 140 19.03 -5.44 10.56
N GLY A 141 19.50 -6.58 10.05
CA GLY A 141 19.17 -7.90 10.58
C GLY A 141 17.86 -8.49 10.04
N GLU A 142 17.16 -7.78 9.16
CA GLU A 142 16.00 -8.33 8.46
C GLU A 142 16.43 -9.50 7.56
N GLU A 143 15.61 -10.55 7.52
CA GLU A 143 15.87 -11.75 6.71
C GLU A 143 14.99 -11.75 5.44
N PRO A 144 15.50 -12.25 4.31
CA PRO A 144 14.73 -12.33 3.09
C PRO A 144 13.66 -13.41 3.18
N ILE A 145 12.47 -13.14 2.63
CA ILE A 145 11.36 -14.10 2.56
C ILE A 145 11.52 -15.11 1.42
N ALA A 146 12.34 -14.79 0.41
CA ALA A 146 12.71 -15.70 -0.66
C ALA A 146 14.07 -15.32 -1.28
N GLN A 147 14.67 -16.26 -2.02
CA GLN A 147 15.89 -16.02 -2.77
C GLN A 147 15.91 -16.82 -4.08
N THR A 148 16.69 -16.35 -5.04
CA THR A 148 16.95 -17.04 -6.31
C THR A 148 18.35 -16.70 -6.82
N GLU A 149 18.87 -17.51 -7.75
CA GLU A 149 20.16 -17.23 -8.40
C GLU A 149 20.04 -15.97 -9.28
N ALA A 150 21.04 -15.09 -9.23
CA ALA A 150 21.01 -13.85 -9.97
C ALA A 150 21.13 -14.13 -11.47
N ALA A 151 20.10 -13.75 -12.22
CA ALA A 151 20.02 -13.97 -13.66
C ALA A 151 19.37 -12.76 -14.34
N ARG A 152 19.55 -12.65 -15.66
CA ARG A 152 18.89 -11.59 -16.45
C ARG A 152 17.37 -11.66 -16.37
N ASN A 153 16.81 -12.85 -16.32
CA ASN A 153 15.40 -13.08 -16.05
C ASN A 153 15.35 -13.86 -14.74
N PHE A 154 14.60 -13.37 -13.76
CA PHE A 154 14.53 -14.01 -12.46
C PHE A 154 13.08 -14.08 -11.98
N THR A 155 12.86 -15.00 -11.05
CA THR A 155 11.57 -15.19 -10.39
C THR A 155 11.82 -15.54 -8.94
N LEU A 156 11.14 -14.82 -8.07
CA LEU A 156 11.11 -15.01 -6.63
C LEU A 156 9.69 -15.44 -6.26
N THR A 157 9.56 -16.47 -5.43
CA THR A 157 8.27 -16.99 -4.97
C THR A 157 8.29 -17.08 -3.46
N ALA A 158 7.23 -16.59 -2.82
CA ALA A 158 7.07 -16.64 -1.38
C ALA A 158 5.60 -16.92 -1.02
N ALA A 159 5.38 -17.39 0.21
CA ALA A 159 4.04 -17.60 0.74
C ALA A 159 3.36 -16.24 1.00
N ILE A 160 2.04 -16.17 0.81
CA ILE A 160 1.22 -15.00 1.15
C ILE A 160 0.84 -15.02 2.64
N ASN A 161 0.68 -16.22 3.22
CA ASN A 161 0.29 -16.42 4.61
C ASN A 161 -0.99 -15.64 4.99
N GLU A 162 -1.99 -15.63 4.12
CA GLU A 162 -3.24 -14.90 4.35
C GLU A 162 -3.88 -15.30 5.69
N TYR A 163 -4.41 -14.31 6.42
CA TYR A 163 -4.98 -14.45 7.77
C TYR A 163 -4.00 -14.88 8.88
N GLN A 164 -2.70 -15.01 8.60
CA GLN A 164 -1.66 -15.32 9.59
C GLN A 164 -0.94 -14.05 10.05
N ALA A 165 -0.23 -14.14 11.19
CA ALA A 165 0.46 -13.00 11.79
C ALA A 165 1.59 -12.44 10.89
N ASP A 166 2.15 -13.30 10.04
CA ASP A 166 3.20 -13.04 9.05
C ASP A 166 2.62 -12.98 7.62
N SER A 167 1.40 -12.43 7.48
CA SER A 167 0.79 -12.27 6.17
C SER A 167 1.50 -11.20 5.34
N HIS A 168 1.84 -11.55 4.10
CA HIS A 168 2.52 -10.70 3.15
C HIS A 168 1.58 -10.03 2.13
N LEU A 169 0.26 -10.17 2.27
CA LEU A 169 -0.70 -9.71 1.26
C LEU A 169 -0.58 -8.20 0.93
N TYR A 170 -0.32 -7.38 1.95
CA TYR A 170 -0.23 -5.91 1.82
C TYR A 170 1.20 -5.37 1.98
N ASP A 171 2.18 -6.26 2.06
CA ASP A 171 3.56 -5.87 2.25
C ASP A 171 4.12 -5.21 1.00
N LYS A 172 5.14 -4.40 1.24
CA LYS A 172 5.91 -3.73 0.22
C LYS A 172 7.12 -4.58 -0.13
N PHE A 173 7.18 -5.08 -1.35
CA PHE A 173 8.25 -5.97 -1.79
C PHE A 173 9.39 -5.24 -2.47
N VAL A 174 10.62 -5.60 -2.11
CA VAL A 174 11.83 -5.15 -2.80
C VAL A 174 12.75 -6.32 -3.10
N VAL A 175 13.32 -6.32 -4.31
CA VAL A 175 14.45 -7.17 -4.69
C VAL A 175 15.74 -6.54 -4.19
N ALA A 176 16.58 -7.35 -3.56
CA ALA A 176 17.86 -6.95 -2.98
C ALA A 176 19.01 -7.86 -3.42
N VAL A 177 20.24 -7.36 -3.29
CA VAL A 177 21.49 -8.11 -3.39
C VAL A 177 22.27 -7.99 -2.10
N LYS A 178 23.17 -8.94 -1.84
CA LYS A 178 24.13 -8.83 -0.75
C LYS A 178 25.41 -8.17 -1.23
N GLN A 179 25.84 -7.09 -0.59
CA GLN A 179 27.09 -6.39 -0.85
C GLN A 179 27.81 -6.04 0.45
N ASN A 180 29.08 -6.40 0.56
CA ASN A 180 29.89 -6.25 1.77
C ASN A 180 29.18 -6.80 3.02
N GLY A 181 28.47 -7.93 2.86
CA GLY A 181 27.72 -8.58 3.93
C GLY A 181 26.39 -7.90 4.33
N ARG A 182 25.98 -6.82 3.66
CA ARG A 182 24.71 -6.10 3.91
C ARG A 182 23.75 -6.27 2.73
N TYR A 183 22.45 -6.28 3.00
CA TYR A 183 21.44 -6.29 1.95
C TYR A 183 21.20 -4.88 1.41
N LEU A 184 21.23 -4.75 0.10
CA LEU A 184 20.98 -3.51 -0.63
C LEU A 184 19.76 -3.69 -1.53
N ALA A 185 18.73 -2.88 -1.36
CA ALA A 185 17.58 -2.89 -2.26
C ALA A 185 17.99 -2.36 -3.65
N VAL A 186 17.74 -3.15 -4.68
CA VAL A 186 18.13 -2.86 -6.08
C VAL A 186 16.93 -2.74 -7.02
N SER A 187 15.72 -2.69 -6.49
CA SER A 187 14.50 -2.43 -7.27
C SER A 187 13.66 -1.37 -6.58
N THR A 188 12.76 -0.75 -7.33
CA THR A 188 11.69 0.05 -6.71
C THR A 188 10.71 -0.85 -5.97
N PRO A 189 9.96 -0.33 -5.00
CA PRO A 189 8.97 -1.14 -4.29
C PRO A 189 7.81 -1.61 -5.19
N HIS A 190 7.33 -2.83 -4.95
CA HIS A 190 6.21 -3.44 -5.65
C HIS A 190 5.23 -4.08 -4.66
N TYR A 191 3.99 -4.31 -5.10
CA TYR A 191 2.90 -4.91 -4.31
C TYR A 191 2.25 -6.01 -5.13
N ILE A 192 1.56 -6.95 -4.47
CA ILE A 192 0.70 -7.91 -5.16
C ILE A 192 -0.41 -7.12 -5.88
N THR A 193 -0.53 -7.32 -7.19
CA THR A 193 -1.42 -6.53 -8.06
C THR A 193 -2.77 -7.17 -8.36
N ASN A 194 -2.94 -8.44 -7.97
CA ASN A 194 -4.16 -9.23 -8.17
C ASN A 194 -4.67 -9.88 -6.86
N PRO A 195 -4.87 -9.12 -5.77
CA PRO A 195 -5.37 -9.69 -4.51
C PRO A 195 -6.74 -10.37 -4.66
N GLU A 196 -7.52 -10.04 -5.70
CA GLU A 196 -8.77 -10.72 -6.03
C GLU A 196 -8.61 -12.20 -6.39
N ALA A 197 -7.40 -12.63 -6.76
CA ALA A 197 -7.12 -14.04 -7.08
C ALA A 197 -7.24 -14.97 -5.86
N ILE A 198 -7.11 -14.44 -4.66
CA ILE A 198 -7.23 -15.18 -3.39
C ILE A 198 -8.51 -14.83 -2.61
N ALA A 199 -9.36 -13.95 -3.14
CA ALA A 199 -10.55 -13.51 -2.43
C ALA A 199 -11.60 -14.61 -2.29
N ASP A 200 -12.15 -14.76 -1.08
CA ASP A 200 -13.28 -15.67 -0.80
C ASP A 200 -14.54 -15.32 -1.60
N TYR A 201 -14.72 -14.04 -1.95
CA TYR A 201 -15.91 -13.52 -2.63
C TYR A 201 -15.54 -12.90 -3.97
N THR A 202 -15.96 -13.56 -5.05
CA THR A 202 -15.65 -13.18 -6.45
C THR A 202 -16.92 -12.92 -7.27
N ALA A 203 -18.01 -12.53 -6.60
CA ALA A 203 -19.26 -12.22 -7.28
C ALA A 203 -19.08 -11.07 -8.28
N ALA A 204 -19.66 -11.23 -9.48
CA ALA A 204 -19.68 -10.16 -10.46
C ALA A 204 -20.41 -8.92 -9.91
N PHE A 205 -19.97 -7.74 -10.33
CA PHE A 205 -20.68 -6.50 -10.00
C PHE A 205 -22.14 -6.60 -10.48
N PRO A 206 -23.14 -6.27 -9.64
CA PRO A 206 -24.54 -6.43 -10.03
C PRO A 206 -24.91 -5.50 -11.19
N ASP A 207 -25.65 -6.04 -12.16
CA ASP A 207 -26.24 -5.26 -13.25
C ASP A 207 -27.59 -4.67 -12.80
N VAL A 208 -27.81 -3.40 -13.10
CA VAL A 208 -29.02 -2.67 -12.74
C VAL A 208 -29.55 -1.85 -13.90
N ASP A 209 -30.87 -1.73 -13.96
CA ASP A 209 -31.62 -1.09 -15.03
C ASP A 209 -31.60 0.45 -14.99
N SER A 210 -30.87 1.07 -14.04
CA SER A 210 -30.81 2.52 -13.87
C SER A 210 -29.51 2.99 -13.22
N ILE A 211 -28.96 4.10 -13.72
CA ILE A 211 -27.79 4.78 -13.13
C ILE A 211 -28.17 5.74 -11.98
N LYS A 212 -29.46 5.87 -11.65
CA LYS A 212 -29.92 6.82 -10.63
C LYS A 212 -29.47 6.37 -9.25
N GLY A 213 -28.76 7.27 -8.57
CA GLY A 213 -28.24 7.06 -7.23
C GLY A 213 -28.66 8.11 -6.22
N LEU A 214 -28.70 7.73 -4.94
CA LEU A 214 -28.96 8.66 -3.83
C LEU A 214 -28.07 8.33 -2.62
N LEU A 215 -27.67 9.35 -1.86
CA LEU A 215 -27.18 9.15 -0.50
C LEU A 215 -28.38 8.87 0.40
N VAL A 216 -28.49 7.63 0.88
CA VAL A 216 -29.71 7.15 1.52
C VAL A 216 -29.80 7.63 2.96
N ASP A 217 -30.97 8.17 3.32
CA ASP A 217 -31.35 8.40 4.71
C ASP A 217 -31.89 7.10 5.31
N SER A 218 -31.31 6.68 6.43
CA SER A 218 -31.70 5.45 7.13
C SER A 218 -33.18 5.43 7.55
N GLN A 219 -33.79 6.60 7.79
CA GLN A 219 -35.21 6.69 8.14
C GLN A 219 -36.14 6.37 6.96
N LYS A 220 -35.64 6.41 5.73
CA LYS A 220 -36.41 6.19 4.49
C LYS A 220 -36.31 4.77 3.95
N LEU A 221 -35.49 3.91 4.56
CA LEU A 221 -35.31 2.52 4.13
C LEU A 221 -36.61 1.71 4.16
N GLY A 222 -37.48 1.98 5.15
CA GLY A 222 -38.75 1.29 5.33
C GLY A 222 -39.93 1.85 4.53
N THR A 223 -39.72 2.89 3.71
CA THR A 223 -40.79 3.50 2.91
C THR A 223 -40.74 3.05 1.44
N THR A 224 -41.76 3.44 0.67
CA THR A 224 -41.84 3.20 -0.79
C THR A 224 -41.12 4.27 -1.61
N GLU A 225 -40.61 5.33 -0.97
CA GLU A 225 -40.02 6.49 -1.68
C GLU A 225 -38.84 6.10 -2.57
N LEU A 226 -38.00 5.16 -2.14
CA LEU A 226 -36.86 4.68 -2.94
C LEU A 226 -37.32 3.97 -4.22
N ASP A 227 -38.41 3.21 -4.14
CA ASP A 227 -38.99 2.47 -5.26
C ASP A 227 -39.69 3.43 -6.23
N GLU A 228 -40.44 4.40 -5.69
CA GLU A 228 -41.14 5.44 -6.47
C GLU A 228 -40.17 6.35 -7.25
N LEU A 229 -38.99 6.64 -6.69
CA LEU A 229 -37.95 7.41 -7.36
C LEU A 229 -37.20 6.60 -8.43
N GLY A 230 -37.33 5.26 -8.43
CA GLY A 230 -36.62 4.36 -9.33
C GLY A 230 -35.10 4.41 -9.13
N VAL A 231 -34.66 4.53 -7.88
CA VAL A 231 -33.24 4.53 -7.52
C VAL A 231 -32.71 3.10 -7.58
N LYS A 232 -31.53 2.92 -8.16
CA LYS A 232 -30.84 1.61 -8.25
C LYS A 232 -29.41 1.63 -7.73
N HIS A 233 -28.93 2.81 -7.35
CA HIS A 233 -27.70 2.96 -6.60
C HIS A 233 -27.94 3.70 -5.27
N ALA A 234 -27.33 3.20 -4.20
CA ALA A 234 -27.34 3.84 -2.90
C ALA A 234 -25.91 4.08 -2.45
N VAL A 235 -25.64 5.27 -1.92
CA VAL A 235 -24.41 5.56 -1.19
C VAL A 235 -24.73 5.59 0.29
N TYR A 236 -23.95 4.87 1.09
CA TYR A 236 -24.14 4.79 2.53
C TYR A 236 -22.82 5.02 3.26
N ASN A 237 -22.80 5.97 4.19
CA ASN A 237 -21.61 6.31 4.96
C ASN A 237 -21.47 5.42 6.19
N VAL A 238 -20.27 4.90 6.41
CA VAL A 238 -19.90 4.04 7.54
C VAL A 238 -18.74 4.68 8.31
N PRO A 239 -19.02 5.52 9.33
CA PRO A 239 -18.00 6.05 10.22
C PRO A 239 -17.31 4.93 11.02
N LEU A 240 -15.99 4.88 10.96
CA LEU A 240 -15.20 3.86 11.65
C LEU A 240 -15.30 4.02 13.17
N SER A 241 -15.37 5.24 13.69
CA SER A 241 -15.51 5.48 15.13
C SER A 241 -16.74 4.82 15.76
N ARG A 242 -17.82 4.70 14.97
CA ARG A 242 -19.07 4.05 15.38
C ARG A 242 -19.00 2.54 15.24
N LEU A 243 -18.30 2.06 14.21
CA LEU A 243 -18.18 0.64 13.89
C LEU A 243 -17.25 -0.08 14.88
N LEU A 244 -16.17 0.59 15.29
CA LEU A 244 -15.17 0.01 16.17
C LEU A 244 -15.61 0.02 17.64
N GLY A 245 -15.17 -0.99 18.37
CA GLY A 245 -15.28 -1.07 19.81
C GLY A 245 -16.28 -2.08 20.34
N PRO A 246 -16.31 -2.25 21.66
CA PRO A 246 -17.27 -3.11 22.31
C PRO A 246 -18.66 -2.48 22.34
N THR A 247 -19.66 -3.33 22.56
CA THR A 247 -21.02 -2.93 22.92
C THR A 247 -21.49 -3.71 24.14
N THR A 248 -22.38 -3.10 24.91
CA THR A 248 -23.05 -3.70 26.07
C THR A 248 -24.44 -4.25 25.73
N ASP A 249 -24.88 -4.12 24.47
CA ASP A 249 -26.14 -4.68 24.00
C ASP A 249 -26.10 -6.21 24.04
N LYS A 250 -27.09 -6.82 24.69
CA LYS A 250 -27.17 -8.28 24.86
C LYS A 250 -27.68 -8.99 23.61
N ASN A 251 -28.50 -8.33 22.81
CA ASN A 251 -29.07 -8.90 21.59
C ASN A 251 -28.07 -8.82 20.44
N TYR A 252 -27.20 -7.81 20.47
CA TYR A 252 -26.16 -7.59 19.47
C TYR A 252 -24.79 -7.48 20.16
N PRO A 253 -24.21 -8.62 20.59
CA PRO A 253 -22.95 -8.62 21.34
C PRO A 253 -21.78 -8.11 20.50
N THR A 254 -20.68 -7.76 21.17
CA THR A 254 -19.43 -7.39 20.50
C THR A 254 -18.97 -8.51 19.56
N ILE A 255 -18.66 -8.16 18.32
CA ILE A 255 -18.11 -9.10 17.33
C ILE A 255 -16.59 -9.01 17.42
N THR A 256 -15.94 -10.14 17.73
CA THR A 256 -14.49 -10.25 17.65
C THR A 256 -14.13 -10.80 16.27
N TYR A 257 -13.38 -10.01 15.50
CA TYR A 257 -12.86 -10.39 14.19
C TYR A 257 -11.34 -10.51 14.28
N THR A 258 -10.83 -11.72 14.17
CA THR A 258 -9.38 -11.98 14.16
C THR A 258 -8.86 -11.83 12.73
N TYR A 259 -7.90 -10.93 12.54
CA TYR A 259 -7.25 -10.68 11.26
C TYR A 259 -5.74 -10.60 11.45
N ASN A 260 -4.99 -11.39 10.69
CA ASN A 260 -3.53 -11.52 10.78
C ASN A 260 -3.04 -11.71 12.23
N GLY A 261 -3.66 -12.64 12.96
CA GLY A 261 -3.34 -12.92 14.36
C GLY A 261 -3.74 -11.84 15.37
N LYS A 262 -4.41 -10.76 14.96
CA LYS A 262 -4.85 -9.66 15.81
C LYS A 262 -6.36 -9.61 15.92
N ASP A 263 -6.86 -9.48 17.15
CA ASP A 263 -8.28 -9.35 17.42
C ASP A 263 -8.75 -7.89 17.30
N TYR A 264 -9.76 -7.69 16.46
CA TYR A 264 -10.49 -6.44 16.30
C TYR A 264 -11.88 -6.59 16.89
N LYS A 265 -12.33 -5.59 17.64
CA LYS A 265 -13.67 -5.56 18.22
C LYS A 265 -14.54 -4.63 17.40
N LEU A 266 -15.64 -5.16 16.88
CA LEU A 266 -16.67 -4.41 16.18
C LEU A 266 -17.93 -4.34 17.03
N ASN A 267 -18.56 -3.17 17.02
CA ASN A 267 -19.78 -2.93 17.76
C ASN A 267 -20.94 -3.66 17.07
N GLY A 268 -21.32 -4.82 17.61
CA GLY A 268 -22.34 -5.68 16.98
C GLY A 268 -23.70 -5.03 16.81
N ARG A 269 -24.06 -4.07 17.68
CA ARG A 269 -25.29 -3.28 17.54
C ARG A 269 -25.24 -2.37 16.31
N VAL A 270 -24.09 -1.77 16.05
CA VAL A 270 -23.90 -0.90 14.89
C VAL A 270 -23.80 -1.73 13.62
N VAL A 271 -23.12 -2.88 13.67
CA VAL A 271 -23.07 -3.83 12.55
C VAL A 271 -24.47 -4.28 12.14
N SER A 272 -25.36 -4.60 13.09
CA SER A 272 -26.73 -5.01 12.76
C SER A 272 -27.59 -3.90 12.16
N GLU A 273 -27.30 -2.63 12.49
CA GLU A 273 -27.96 -1.49 11.87
C GLU A 273 -27.54 -1.32 10.40
N TYR A 274 -26.27 -1.53 10.08
CA TYR A 274 -25.80 -1.56 8.69
C TYR A 274 -26.31 -2.78 7.93
N ASP A 275 -26.36 -3.95 8.57
CA ASP A 275 -26.91 -5.17 7.99
C ASP A 275 -28.38 -4.99 7.60
N TYR A 276 -29.20 -4.39 8.48
CA TYR A 276 -30.57 -4.01 8.16
C TYR A 276 -30.65 -3.05 6.95
N ALA A 277 -29.78 -2.04 6.90
CA ALA A 277 -29.78 -1.09 5.79
C ALA A 277 -29.41 -1.75 4.46
N PHE A 278 -28.35 -2.55 4.44
CA PHE A 278 -27.84 -3.17 3.21
C PHE A 278 -28.74 -4.31 2.73
N SER A 279 -29.29 -5.11 3.63
CA SER A 279 -30.29 -6.14 3.27
C SER A 279 -31.54 -5.50 2.67
N THR A 280 -32.09 -4.45 3.29
CA THR A 280 -33.28 -3.74 2.78
C THR A 280 -33.04 -3.16 1.38
N LEU A 281 -31.88 -2.53 1.14
CA LEU A 281 -31.53 -1.99 -0.18
C LEU A 281 -31.35 -3.10 -1.21
N THR A 282 -30.71 -4.21 -0.83
CA THR A 282 -30.53 -5.37 -1.69
C THR A 282 -31.87 -6.00 -2.08
N GLU A 283 -32.82 -6.13 -1.14
CA GLU A 283 -34.17 -6.63 -1.39
C GLU A 283 -34.96 -5.75 -2.37
N LYS A 284 -34.71 -4.44 -2.39
CA LYS A 284 -35.27 -3.49 -3.36
C LYS A 284 -34.55 -3.50 -4.71
N GLY A 285 -33.51 -4.33 -4.86
CA GLY A 285 -32.67 -4.39 -6.06
C GLY A 285 -31.84 -3.12 -6.25
N ILE A 286 -31.38 -2.51 -5.15
CA ILE A 286 -30.55 -1.30 -5.14
C ILE A 286 -29.12 -1.70 -4.77
N VAL A 287 -28.17 -1.38 -5.66
CA VAL A 287 -26.74 -1.61 -5.43
C VAL A 287 -26.21 -0.60 -4.43
N THR A 288 -25.65 -1.08 -3.34
CA THR A 288 -25.11 -0.22 -2.28
C THR A 288 -23.60 -0.04 -2.43
N THR A 289 -23.15 1.20 -2.41
CA THR A 289 -21.74 1.60 -2.27
C THR A 289 -21.53 2.13 -0.86
N ALA A 290 -20.81 1.36 -0.03
CA ALA A 290 -20.44 1.78 1.31
C ALA A 290 -19.18 2.66 1.27
N ILE A 291 -19.24 3.83 1.92
CA ILE A 291 -18.07 4.70 2.10
C ILE A 291 -17.59 4.53 3.53
N LEU A 292 -16.41 3.91 3.69
CA LEU A 292 -15.72 3.89 4.98
C LEU A 292 -15.17 5.28 5.28
N LEU A 293 -15.69 5.90 6.34
CA LEU A 293 -15.26 7.23 6.78
C LEU A 293 -14.32 7.08 7.96
N ASN A 294 -13.06 7.43 7.74
CA ASN A 294 -12.08 7.56 8.80
C ASN A 294 -12.25 8.91 9.50
N ASP A 295 -13.14 8.95 10.48
CA ASP A 295 -13.49 10.14 11.23
C ASP A 295 -12.64 10.28 12.51
N LYS A 296 -12.43 11.53 12.95
CA LYS A 296 -11.63 11.83 14.14
C LYS A 296 -12.31 11.26 15.39
N SER A 297 -11.60 10.38 16.10
CA SER A 297 -12.06 9.79 17.35
C SER A 297 -10.94 9.82 18.40
N GLU A 298 -11.27 10.26 19.61
CA GLU A 298 -10.34 10.22 20.76
C GLU A 298 -10.14 8.79 21.29
N ASP A 299 -11.12 7.91 21.09
CA ASP A 299 -11.06 6.50 21.48
C ASP A 299 -10.18 5.67 20.54
N TYR A 300 -10.02 6.13 19.29
CA TYR A 300 -9.25 5.46 18.25
C TYR A 300 -8.25 6.41 17.56
N PRO A 301 -7.31 7.00 18.31
CA PRO A 301 -6.36 7.98 17.76
C PRO A 301 -5.46 7.37 16.69
N GLN A 302 -5.23 6.06 16.73
CA GLN A 302 -4.43 5.32 15.73
C GLN A 302 -5.03 5.33 14.32
N MET A 303 -6.30 5.68 14.14
CA MET A 303 -6.89 5.77 12.80
C MET A 303 -6.47 7.03 12.07
N ILE A 304 -6.04 8.07 12.78
CA ILE A 304 -5.60 9.33 12.19
C ILE A 304 -4.06 9.35 12.20
N HIS A 305 -3.47 9.87 11.12
CA HIS A 305 -2.02 9.97 11.04
C HIS A 305 -1.50 10.85 12.20
N PRO A 306 -0.42 10.46 12.90
CA PRO A 306 0.01 11.15 14.13
C PRO A 306 0.49 12.59 13.92
N LEU A 307 0.77 12.99 12.67
CA LEU A 307 1.11 14.37 12.29
C LEU A 307 -0.08 15.19 11.73
N SER A 308 -1.32 14.70 11.88
CA SER A 308 -2.53 15.39 11.39
C SER A 308 -2.99 16.52 12.31
#